data_AF-A0A4Y2Q2F0-F1
#
_entry.id   AF-A0A4Y2Q2F0-F1
#
_cell.length_a   1.000
_cell.length_b   1.000
_cell.length_c   1.000
_cell.angle_alpha   90.00
_cell.angle_beta   90.00
_cell.angle_gamma   90.00
#
_symmetry.space_group_name_H-M   'P 1'
#
loop_
_entity.id
_entity.type
_entity.pdbx_description
1 polymer ?
#
loop_
_entity_poly.entity_id
_entity_poly.type
_entity_poly.pdbx_seq_one_letter_code
_entity_poly.pdbx_strand_id
1 'polypeptide(L)'
;MVGKKKNGFISLFQTDVGHSILEFHCIIHQQALCAKSGLTSFDNVMAVVTKIVNLISSQALNKRKFDALLDEVNSVYNGLLMYNNVRWLSRGNVLQRFVDCLEEIRLFLQNEEKIEQYPQLLDVMWLSKLMFFTDICQRFNELKRMSDYIYPNNTPIALLNCEDAFKELTDKEKHYAHYLSKASWYGGLIVLLQTSLESPLIYTLLHKLFRLQSVSELKEIALKECEFTEDDFTAFLIYASGIFSNMGNYKGSGDSKFIPNLPEEKFRKLLLASKFAKEDPGHLDRLLSNSIESIYSLKDNLCRLGFPSNGITTYLSKNISKEDDDLVKNFMKEKAIEHGILGYLSVR
;
A
#
# COMPACT_ATOMS: atom_id res chain seq x y z
N MET A 1 17.73 -9.05 -3.14
CA MET A 1 19.20 -9.07 -3.13
C MET A 1 19.66 -10.15 -4.09
N VAL A 2 20.05 -9.80 -5.32
CA VAL A 2 20.47 -10.80 -6.32
C VAL A 2 21.85 -10.39 -6.83
N GLY A 3 22.88 -10.83 -6.11
CA GLY A 3 24.28 -10.81 -6.55
C GLY A 3 24.70 -12.23 -6.95
N LYS A 4 25.61 -12.37 -7.94
CA LYS A 4 26.20 -13.66 -8.32
C LYS A 4 26.67 -14.41 -7.08
N LYS A 5 26.60 -15.76 -7.10
CA LYS A 5 26.85 -16.72 -5.99
C LYS A 5 28.02 -16.44 -5.03
N LYS A 6 28.99 -15.58 -5.38
CA LYS A 6 30.14 -15.21 -4.53
C LYS A 6 30.03 -13.82 -3.86
N ASN A 7 29.14 -12.95 -4.31
CA ASN A 7 29.06 -11.54 -3.85
C ASN A 7 27.65 -11.17 -3.34
N GLY A 8 26.79 -12.15 -3.08
CA GLY A 8 25.49 -11.91 -2.47
C GLY A 8 25.59 -11.77 -0.96
N PHE A 9 24.80 -10.87 -0.37
CA PHE A 9 24.72 -10.68 1.09
C PHE A 9 24.61 -12.01 1.86
N ILE A 10 23.76 -12.94 1.41
CA ILE A 10 23.61 -14.25 2.07
C ILE A 10 24.91 -15.05 2.05
N SER A 11 25.65 -15.07 0.93
CA SER A 11 26.92 -15.77 0.82
C SER A 11 28.01 -15.13 1.69
N LEU A 12 28.07 -13.81 1.73
CA LEU A 12 29.00 -13.08 2.61
C LEU A 12 28.65 -13.31 4.09
N PHE A 13 27.36 -13.29 4.42
CA PHE A 13 26.88 -13.48 5.79
C PHE A 13 27.07 -14.92 6.27
N GLN A 14 26.76 -15.94 5.46
CA GLN A 14 27.09 -17.35 5.77
C GLN A 14 28.59 -17.59 5.97
N THR A 15 29.44 -16.83 5.26
CA THR A 15 30.89 -16.87 5.44
C THR A 15 31.31 -16.26 6.76
N ASP A 16 30.67 -15.17 7.18
CA ASP A 16 30.90 -14.49 8.46
C ASP A 16 30.41 -15.33 9.67
N VAL A 17 29.22 -15.93 9.57
CA VAL A 17 28.64 -16.74 10.67
C VAL A 17 29.10 -18.20 10.69
N GLY A 18 29.80 -18.68 9.66
CA GLY A 18 30.43 -20.00 9.63
C GLY A 18 29.48 -21.20 9.55
N HIS A 19 28.19 -20.99 9.30
CA HIS A 19 27.21 -22.06 9.10
C HIS A 19 26.22 -21.74 7.98
N SER A 20 25.59 -22.78 7.42
CA SER A 20 24.56 -22.61 6.40
C SER A 20 23.32 -21.93 7.00
N ILE A 21 22.67 -21.10 6.21
CA ILE A 21 21.43 -20.41 6.58
C ILE A 21 20.30 -20.99 5.73
N LEU A 22 19.15 -21.25 6.33
CA LEU A 22 17.92 -21.62 5.62
C LEU A 22 17.44 -20.43 4.78
N GLU A 23 17.50 -20.59 3.46
CA GLU A 23 17.11 -19.56 2.50
C GLU A 23 15.61 -19.70 2.18
N PHE A 24 14.81 -18.72 2.61
CA PHE A 24 13.44 -18.57 2.15
C PHE A 24 13.38 -17.47 1.10
N HIS A 25 13.11 -17.84 -0.15
CA HIS A 25 12.75 -16.86 -1.16
C HIS A 25 11.32 -16.38 -0.84
N CYS A 26 11.12 -15.08 -0.64
CA CYS A 26 9.75 -14.56 -0.57
C CYS A 26 9.03 -14.91 -1.88
N ILE A 27 7.73 -15.21 -1.82
CA ILE A 27 6.91 -15.52 -3.00
C ILE A 27 7.03 -14.42 -4.08
N ILE A 28 7.30 -13.18 -3.66
CA ILE A 28 7.59 -12.03 -4.50
C ILE A 28 8.92 -12.18 -5.28
N HIS A 29 9.97 -12.76 -4.69
CA HIS A 29 11.21 -13.09 -5.41
C HIS A 29 11.01 -14.26 -6.36
N GLN A 30 10.25 -15.29 -5.99
CA GLN A 30 9.94 -16.39 -6.91
C GLN A 30 9.12 -15.92 -8.11
N GLN A 31 8.09 -15.11 -7.91
CA GLN A 31 7.33 -14.48 -9.00
C GLN A 31 8.20 -13.56 -9.86
N ALA A 32 9.07 -12.74 -9.24
CA ALA A 32 10.02 -11.91 -9.98
C ALA A 32 11.07 -12.74 -10.76
N LEU A 33 11.49 -13.88 -10.24
CA LEU A 33 12.40 -14.82 -10.92
C LEU A 33 11.69 -15.58 -12.04
N CYS A 34 10.46 -16.05 -11.83
CA CYS A 34 9.62 -16.68 -12.84
C CYS A 34 9.30 -15.71 -13.98
N ALA A 35 8.98 -14.44 -13.66
CA ALA A 35 8.80 -13.39 -14.66
C ALA A 35 10.13 -13.10 -15.40
N LYS A 36 11.26 -12.99 -14.69
CA LYS A 36 12.57 -12.73 -15.30
C LYS A 36 13.01 -13.85 -16.25
N SER A 37 12.73 -15.11 -15.92
CA SER A 37 13.10 -16.27 -16.75
C SER A 37 12.07 -16.55 -17.85
N GLY A 38 10.78 -16.32 -17.57
CA GLY A 38 9.66 -16.59 -18.48
C GLY A 38 9.37 -15.49 -19.50
N LEU A 39 9.90 -14.27 -19.31
CA LEU A 39 9.70 -13.12 -20.19
C LEU A 39 10.94 -12.75 -21.02
N THR A 40 11.92 -13.65 -21.14
CA THR A 40 13.12 -13.43 -21.98
C THR A 40 12.77 -13.17 -23.44
N SER A 41 11.63 -13.67 -23.91
CA SER A 41 11.05 -13.36 -25.23
C SER A 41 10.71 -11.87 -25.43
N PHE A 42 10.62 -11.09 -24.35
CA PHE A 42 10.31 -9.65 -24.35
C PHE A 42 11.54 -8.77 -24.07
N ASP A 43 12.74 -9.34 -23.94
CA ASP A 43 13.97 -8.56 -23.71
C ASP A 43 14.23 -7.55 -24.83
N ASN A 44 13.91 -7.91 -26.08
CA ASN A 44 14.00 -7.00 -27.22
C ASN A 44 13.04 -5.80 -27.06
N VAL A 45 11.81 -6.03 -26.60
CA VAL A 45 10.83 -4.96 -26.35
C VAL A 45 11.38 -3.96 -25.33
N MET A 46 11.86 -4.46 -24.18
CA MET A 46 12.46 -3.61 -23.15
C MET A 46 13.71 -2.88 -23.63
N ALA A 47 14.55 -3.52 -24.44
CA ALA A 47 15.77 -2.90 -24.96
C ALA A 47 15.45 -1.69 -25.85
N VAL A 48 14.45 -1.81 -26.73
CA VAL A 48 14.00 -0.71 -27.59
C VAL A 48 13.35 0.41 -26.78
N VAL A 49 12.41 0.09 -25.88
CA VAL A 49 11.77 1.07 -24.99
C VAL A 49 12.82 1.84 -24.19
N THR A 50 13.77 1.13 -23.58
CA THR A 50 14.84 1.75 -22.77
C THR A 50 15.71 2.68 -23.61
N LYS A 51 16.06 2.30 -24.85
CA LYS A 51 16.85 3.16 -25.74
C LYS A 51 16.12 4.46 -26.07
N ILE A 52 14.84 4.38 -26.40
CA ILE A 52 14.03 5.56 -26.74
C ILE A 52 13.82 6.45 -25.52
N VAL A 53 13.44 5.87 -24.37
CA VAL A 53 13.30 6.59 -23.10
C VAL A 53 14.59 7.30 -22.73
N ASN A 54 15.74 6.62 -22.83
CA ASN A 54 17.03 7.25 -22.53
C ASN A 54 17.34 8.38 -23.52
N LEU A 55 17.09 8.19 -24.82
CA LEU A 55 17.31 9.25 -25.82
C LEU A 55 16.52 10.53 -25.48
N ILE A 56 15.25 10.37 -25.09
CA ILE A 56 14.36 11.49 -24.77
C ILE A 56 14.70 12.09 -23.41
N SER A 57 14.75 11.26 -22.37
CA SER A 57 14.74 11.72 -20.98
C SER A 57 16.12 11.92 -20.35
N SER A 58 17.20 11.36 -20.93
CA SER A 58 18.56 11.57 -20.40
C SER A 58 19.24 12.83 -20.93
N GLN A 59 18.81 13.35 -22.08
CA GLN A 59 19.39 14.54 -22.69
C GLN A 59 18.52 15.76 -22.39
N ALA A 60 19.08 16.78 -21.72
CA ALA A 60 18.33 17.95 -21.25
C ALA A 60 17.60 18.73 -22.35
N LEU A 61 18.13 18.73 -23.58
CA LEU A 61 17.47 19.35 -24.72
C LEU A 61 16.25 18.53 -25.19
N ASN A 62 16.44 17.23 -25.43
CA ASN A 62 15.37 16.35 -25.89
C ASN A 62 14.24 16.28 -24.87
N LYS A 63 14.58 16.22 -23.58
CA LYS A 63 13.60 16.25 -22.50
C LYS A 63 12.73 17.50 -22.58
N ARG A 64 13.35 18.70 -22.63
CA ARG A 64 12.59 19.96 -22.74
C ARG A 64 11.71 20.04 -23.99
N LYS A 65 12.21 19.55 -25.13
CA LYS A 65 11.44 19.50 -26.39
C LYS A 65 10.24 18.55 -26.26
N PHE A 66 10.44 17.39 -25.66
CA PHE A 66 9.38 16.40 -25.46
C PHE A 66 8.36 16.87 -24.43
N ASP A 67 8.80 17.48 -23.33
CA ASP A 67 7.90 18.08 -22.32
C ASP A 67 7.02 19.17 -22.97
N ALA A 68 7.60 20.04 -23.81
CA ALA A 68 6.83 21.04 -24.58
C ALA A 68 5.82 20.40 -25.55
N LEU A 69 6.20 19.31 -26.23
CA LEU A 69 5.29 18.57 -27.10
C LEU A 69 4.10 17.98 -26.31
N LEU A 70 4.36 17.43 -25.12
CA LEU A 70 3.32 16.88 -24.26
C LEU A 70 2.35 17.98 -23.77
N ASP A 71 2.88 19.17 -23.45
CA ASP A 71 2.08 20.33 -23.08
C ASP A 71 1.19 20.79 -24.26
N GLU A 72 1.73 20.84 -25.48
CA GLU A 72 1.00 21.25 -26.69
C GLU A 72 -0.20 20.34 -27.00
N VAL A 73 -0.06 19.02 -26.77
CA VAL A 73 -1.15 18.06 -26.99
C VAL A 73 -2.07 17.87 -25.77
N ASN A 74 -1.87 18.66 -24.70
CA ASN A 74 -2.55 18.51 -23.41
C ASN A 74 -2.49 17.08 -22.85
N SER A 75 -1.30 16.46 -22.90
CA SER A 75 -1.09 15.13 -22.36
C SER A 75 -1.33 15.10 -20.85
N VAL A 76 -1.78 13.95 -20.34
CA VAL A 76 -1.92 13.70 -18.89
C VAL A 76 -0.55 13.63 -18.20
N TYR A 77 0.52 13.43 -18.97
CA TYR A 77 1.88 13.27 -18.46
C TYR A 77 2.77 14.46 -18.78
N ASN A 78 3.74 14.74 -17.90
CA ASN A 78 4.76 15.78 -18.03
C ASN A 78 6.16 15.19 -18.32
N GLY A 79 6.20 14.11 -19.09
CA GLY A 79 7.42 13.42 -19.50
C GLY A 79 7.46 11.92 -19.17
N LEU A 80 8.43 11.22 -19.76
CA LEU A 80 8.61 9.77 -19.59
C LEU A 80 9.33 9.40 -18.27
N LEU A 81 9.13 8.16 -17.83
CA LEU A 81 9.81 7.59 -16.68
C LEU A 81 11.16 6.97 -17.10
N MET A 82 12.23 7.35 -16.42
CA MET A 82 13.55 6.73 -16.62
C MET A 82 13.58 5.30 -16.06
N TYR A 83 14.09 4.38 -16.85
CA TYR A 83 14.24 2.99 -16.43
C TYR A 83 15.60 2.74 -15.75
N ASN A 84 15.59 2.13 -14.57
CA ASN A 84 16.78 1.61 -13.92
C ASN A 84 16.60 0.11 -13.61
N ASN A 85 17.55 -0.72 -14.07
CA ASN A 85 17.59 -2.17 -13.92
C ASN A 85 17.50 -2.68 -12.46
N VAL A 86 17.67 -1.81 -11.47
CA VAL A 86 17.68 -2.16 -10.04
C VAL A 86 16.27 -2.42 -9.47
N ARG A 87 15.20 -1.88 -10.06
CA ARG A 87 13.82 -2.09 -9.57
C ARG A 87 12.89 -2.62 -10.66
N TRP A 88 12.58 -3.91 -10.62
CA TRP A 88 11.60 -4.54 -11.53
C TRP A 88 10.25 -3.81 -11.59
N LEU A 89 9.75 -3.30 -10.44
CA LEU A 89 8.49 -2.53 -10.35
C LEU A 89 8.46 -1.29 -11.25
N SER A 90 9.63 -0.74 -11.60
CA SER A 90 9.72 0.38 -12.54
C SER A 90 9.42 -0.04 -13.99
N ARG A 91 9.54 -1.34 -14.35
CA ARG A 91 9.29 -1.81 -15.72
C ARG A 91 7.85 -1.60 -16.13
N GLY A 92 6.89 -2.06 -15.34
CA GLY A 92 5.46 -1.91 -15.68
C GLY A 92 5.06 -0.44 -15.81
N ASN A 93 5.49 0.42 -14.88
CA ASN A 93 5.15 1.85 -14.92
C ASN A 93 5.81 2.57 -16.10
N VAL A 94 7.07 2.23 -16.42
CA VAL A 94 7.76 2.77 -17.61
C VAL A 94 7.05 2.34 -18.89
N LEU A 95 6.70 1.05 -19.00
CA LEU A 95 5.99 0.51 -20.16
C LEU A 95 4.62 1.16 -20.35
N GLN A 96 3.84 1.29 -19.26
CA GLN A 96 2.52 1.92 -19.34
C GLN A 96 2.63 3.36 -19.82
N ARG A 97 3.51 4.16 -19.22
CA ARG A 97 3.68 5.55 -19.66
C ARG A 97 4.22 5.64 -21.09
N PHE A 98 5.08 4.71 -21.49
CA PHE A 98 5.56 4.63 -22.87
C PHE A 98 4.43 4.33 -23.86
N VAL A 99 3.54 3.41 -23.51
CA VAL A 99 2.35 3.07 -24.33
C VAL A 99 1.38 4.24 -24.39
N ASP A 100 1.11 4.89 -23.26
CA ASP A 100 0.17 6.01 -23.22
C ASP A 100 0.68 7.21 -24.02
N CYS A 101 2.00 7.41 -24.08
CA CYS A 101 2.67 8.45 -24.86
C CYS A 101 3.15 7.97 -26.24
N LEU A 102 2.65 6.84 -26.74
CA LEU A 102 3.23 6.18 -27.93
C LEU A 102 3.18 7.07 -29.17
N GLU A 103 2.08 7.79 -29.38
CA GLU A 103 1.92 8.65 -30.55
C GLU A 103 2.81 9.90 -30.45
N GLU A 104 2.91 10.51 -29.26
CA GLU A 104 3.80 11.64 -29.00
C GLU A 104 5.27 11.24 -29.17
N ILE A 105 5.64 10.02 -28.75
CA ILE A 105 6.98 9.47 -28.96
C ILE A 105 7.27 9.32 -30.46
N ARG A 106 6.31 8.81 -31.24
CA ARG A 106 6.48 8.71 -32.71
C ARG A 106 6.65 10.08 -33.34
N LEU A 107 5.80 11.04 -32.99
CA LEU A 107 5.87 12.42 -33.47
C LEU A 107 7.21 13.07 -33.13
N PHE A 108 7.67 12.92 -31.89
CA PHE A 108 8.97 13.43 -31.47
C PHE A 108 10.12 12.83 -32.28
N LEU A 109 10.12 11.51 -32.49
CA LEU A 109 11.16 10.84 -33.27
C LEU A 109 11.09 11.20 -34.76
N GLN A 110 9.92 11.51 -35.30
CA GLN A 110 9.77 12.03 -36.66
C GLN A 110 10.38 13.42 -36.78
N ASN A 111 10.06 14.33 -35.85
CA ASN A 111 10.57 15.70 -35.84
C ASN A 111 12.10 15.77 -35.67
N GLU A 112 12.68 14.81 -34.93
CA GLU A 112 14.13 14.70 -34.74
C GLU A 112 14.82 13.82 -35.80
N GLU A 113 14.11 13.41 -36.87
CA GLU A 113 14.62 12.56 -37.95
C GLU A 113 15.24 11.22 -37.48
N LYS A 114 14.70 10.66 -36.38
CA LYS A 114 15.18 9.43 -35.74
C LYS A 114 14.22 8.25 -35.85
N ILE A 115 13.01 8.46 -36.37
CA ILE A 115 11.98 7.41 -36.43
C ILE A 115 12.44 6.16 -37.21
N GLU A 116 13.23 6.34 -38.27
CA GLU A 116 13.77 5.23 -39.08
C GLU A 116 14.73 4.31 -38.30
N GLN A 117 15.31 4.80 -37.20
CA GLN A 117 16.16 4.00 -36.31
C GLN A 117 15.34 3.04 -35.44
N TYR A 118 14.02 3.23 -35.39
CA TYR A 118 13.09 2.48 -34.55
C TYR A 118 11.90 1.92 -35.37
N PRO A 119 12.15 1.09 -36.40
CA PRO A 119 11.09 0.52 -37.24
C PRO A 119 10.07 -0.30 -36.44
N GLN A 120 10.45 -0.77 -35.24
CA GLN A 120 9.58 -1.46 -34.29
C GLN A 120 8.33 -0.64 -33.93
N LEU A 121 8.42 0.69 -33.91
CA LEU A 121 7.27 1.55 -33.58
C LEU A 121 6.22 1.58 -34.70
N LEU A 122 6.54 1.09 -35.89
CA LEU A 122 5.64 0.99 -37.04
C LEU A 122 5.21 -0.46 -37.32
N ASP A 123 5.85 -1.45 -36.68
CA ASP A 123 5.55 -2.86 -36.83
C ASP A 123 4.41 -3.28 -35.90
N VAL A 124 3.24 -3.59 -36.49
CA VAL A 124 2.05 -4.05 -35.78
C VAL A 124 2.35 -5.26 -34.90
N MET A 125 3.19 -6.20 -35.33
CA MET A 125 3.48 -7.37 -34.50
C MET A 125 4.38 -7.06 -33.32
N TRP A 126 5.28 -6.10 -33.46
CA TRP A 126 6.08 -5.64 -32.34
C TRP A 126 5.22 -4.85 -31.34
N LEU A 127 4.32 -3.99 -31.83
CA LEU A 127 3.39 -3.23 -31.00
C LEU A 127 2.47 -4.14 -30.19
N SER A 128 1.92 -5.20 -30.78
CA SER A 128 1.11 -6.17 -30.03
C SER A 128 1.91 -6.85 -28.91
N LYS A 129 3.21 -7.12 -29.12
CA LYS A 129 4.09 -7.64 -28.05
C LYS A 129 4.33 -6.61 -26.96
N LEU A 130 4.50 -5.33 -27.33
CA LEU A 130 4.62 -4.23 -26.38
C LEU A 130 3.36 -4.10 -25.51
N MET A 131 2.17 -4.09 -26.13
CA MET A 131 0.90 -3.96 -25.39
C MET A 131 0.70 -5.13 -24.44
N PHE A 132 0.80 -6.36 -24.93
CA PHE A 132 0.66 -7.57 -24.12
C PHE A 132 1.65 -7.62 -22.94
N PHE A 133 2.90 -7.23 -23.20
CA PHE A 133 3.92 -7.19 -22.16
C PHE A 133 3.66 -6.10 -21.12
N THR A 134 3.14 -4.95 -21.56
CA THR A 134 2.72 -3.85 -20.68
C THR A 134 1.60 -4.31 -19.75
N ASP A 135 0.55 -4.95 -20.29
CA ASP A 135 -0.58 -5.47 -19.52
C ASP A 135 -0.14 -6.49 -18.47
N ILE A 136 0.70 -7.45 -18.85
CA ILE A 136 1.23 -8.45 -17.92
C ILE A 136 2.07 -7.79 -16.83
N CYS A 137 2.97 -6.87 -17.19
CA CYS A 137 3.78 -6.15 -16.22
C CYS A 137 2.93 -5.29 -15.27
N GLN A 138 1.85 -4.68 -15.75
CA GLN A 138 0.88 -3.96 -14.92
C GLN A 138 0.15 -4.90 -13.98
N ARG A 139 -0.33 -6.06 -14.47
CA ARG A 139 -0.99 -7.06 -13.64
C ARG A 139 -0.08 -7.58 -12.53
N PHE A 140 1.20 -7.82 -12.83
CA PHE A 140 2.17 -8.17 -11.79
C PHE A 140 2.44 -7.02 -10.82
N ASN A 141 2.45 -5.77 -11.27
CA ASN A 141 2.56 -4.60 -10.41
C ASN A 141 1.35 -4.48 -9.47
N GLU A 142 0.13 -4.74 -9.95
CA GLU A 142 -1.10 -4.78 -9.14
C GLU A 142 -1.05 -5.89 -8.08
N LEU A 143 -0.72 -7.12 -8.49
CA LEU A 143 -0.60 -8.26 -7.57
C LEU A 143 0.43 -8.01 -6.48
N LYS A 144 1.57 -7.42 -6.85
CA LYS A 144 2.61 -7.06 -5.89
C LYS A 144 2.17 -5.89 -4.99
N ARG A 145 1.53 -4.86 -5.54
CA ARG A 145 0.96 -3.76 -4.76
C ARG A 145 0.03 -4.32 -3.69
N MET A 146 -0.93 -5.18 -4.06
CA MET A 146 -1.84 -5.80 -3.10
C MET A 146 -1.10 -6.53 -1.98
N SER A 147 -0.03 -7.28 -2.30
CA SER A 147 0.78 -7.99 -1.29
C SER A 147 1.47 -7.05 -0.29
N ASP A 148 1.80 -5.82 -0.69
CA ASP A 148 2.40 -4.81 0.20
C ASP A 148 1.36 -4.22 1.18
N TYR A 149 0.08 -4.25 0.81
CA TYR A 149 -1.05 -3.69 1.56
C TYR A 149 -1.89 -4.75 2.28
N ILE A 150 -1.39 -5.97 2.46
CA ILE A 150 -2.04 -6.98 3.30
C ILE A 150 -1.08 -7.42 4.41
N TYR A 151 -1.64 -7.99 5.46
CA TYR A 151 -0.89 -8.83 6.39
C TYR A 151 -1.06 -10.29 5.95
N PRO A 152 0.04 -11.07 5.85
CA PRO A 152 -0.05 -12.47 5.47
C PRO A 152 -0.68 -13.30 6.60
N ASN A 153 -1.33 -14.42 6.26
CA ASN A 153 -1.97 -15.29 7.26
C ASN A 153 -1.00 -15.86 8.31
N ASN A 154 0.28 -15.97 7.96
CA ASN A 154 1.35 -16.41 8.87
C ASN A 154 2.02 -15.25 9.63
N THR A 155 1.35 -14.10 9.74
CA THR A 155 1.87 -12.95 10.51
C THR A 155 2.16 -13.40 11.95
N PRO A 156 3.38 -13.21 12.46
CA PRO A 156 3.72 -13.67 13.81
C PRO A 156 2.98 -12.82 14.85
N ILE A 157 2.38 -13.50 15.82
CA ILE A 157 1.75 -12.87 16.98
C ILE A 157 2.56 -13.25 18.21
N ALA A 158 3.06 -12.24 18.92
CA ALA A 158 3.79 -12.41 20.16
C ALA A 158 2.96 -11.88 21.33
N LEU A 159 2.86 -12.67 22.39
CA LEU A 159 2.24 -12.23 23.64
C LEU A 159 3.30 -11.50 24.47
N LEU A 160 2.95 -10.30 24.93
CA LEU A 160 3.78 -9.59 25.91
C LEU A 160 3.66 -10.31 27.25
N ASN A 161 4.73 -10.98 27.68
CA ASN A 161 4.78 -11.56 29.01
C ASN A 161 5.18 -10.49 30.02
N CYS A 162 4.23 -10.08 30.85
CA CYS A 162 4.45 -9.18 31.99
C CYS A 162 4.00 -9.81 33.32
N GLU A 163 3.79 -11.13 33.37
CA GLU A 163 3.18 -11.79 34.53
C GLU A 163 4.08 -11.70 35.77
N ASP A 164 5.36 -12.03 35.64
CA ASP A 164 6.31 -12.02 36.76
C ASP A 164 6.56 -10.59 37.26
N ALA A 165 6.77 -9.65 36.33
CA ALA A 165 6.90 -8.22 36.66
C ALA A 165 5.65 -7.67 37.38
N PHE A 166 4.45 -8.09 36.98
CA PHE A 166 3.21 -7.66 37.62
C PHE A 166 3.02 -8.29 39.01
N LYS A 167 3.48 -9.53 39.23
CA LYS A 167 3.42 -10.20 40.55
C LYS A 167 4.26 -9.47 41.60
N GLU A 168 5.42 -8.95 41.21
CA GLU A 168 6.35 -8.23 42.09
C GLU A 168 5.84 -6.85 42.55
N LEU A 169 4.82 -6.30 41.89
CA LEU A 169 4.19 -5.04 42.31
C LEU A 169 3.43 -5.18 43.63
N THR A 170 3.54 -4.17 44.47
CA THR A 170 2.67 -3.99 45.65
C THR A 170 1.23 -3.73 45.23
N ASP A 171 0.26 -3.91 46.14
CA ASP A 171 -1.16 -3.65 45.85
C ASP A 171 -1.41 -2.19 45.43
N LYS A 172 -0.67 -1.24 46.01
CA LYS A 172 -0.76 0.18 45.63
C LYS A 172 -0.24 0.43 44.22
N GLU A 173 0.88 -0.19 43.84
CA GLU A 173 1.43 -0.09 42.48
C GLU A 173 0.55 -0.79 41.45
N LYS A 174 -0.05 -1.94 41.79
CA LYS A 174 -1.05 -2.61 40.93
C LYS A 174 -2.27 -1.71 40.69
N HIS A 175 -2.76 -1.05 41.74
CA HIS A 175 -3.87 -0.08 41.62
C HIS A 175 -3.49 1.09 40.72
N TYR A 176 -2.29 1.67 40.92
CA TYR A 176 -1.79 2.74 40.07
C TYR A 176 -1.66 2.30 38.60
N ALA A 177 -1.03 1.14 38.35
CA ALA A 177 -0.86 0.57 37.02
C ALA A 177 -2.19 0.28 36.33
N HIS A 178 -3.21 -0.20 37.07
CA HIS A 178 -4.56 -0.43 36.54
C HIS A 178 -5.18 0.85 35.99
N TYR A 179 -5.23 1.92 36.79
CA TYR A 179 -5.85 3.17 36.36
C TYR A 179 -5.03 3.90 35.29
N LEU A 180 -3.69 3.85 35.37
CA LEU A 180 -2.81 4.37 34.31
C LEU A 180 -3.06 3.62 32.99
N SER A 181 -3.13 2.29 33.03
CA SER A 181 -3.42 1.48 31.83
C SER A 181 -4.79 1.80 31.26
N LYS A 182 -5.82 1.96 32.10
CA LYS A 182 -7.16 2.34 31.66
C LYS A 182 -7.17 3.71 30.97
N ALA A 183 -6.45 4.69 31.53
CA ALA A 183 -6.28 6.00 30.92
C ALA A 183 -5.58 5.90 29.55
N SER A 184 -4.49 5.13 29.46
CA SER A 184 -3.77 4.89 28.21
C SER A 184 -4.63 4.22 27.14
N TRP A 185 -5.42 3.21 27.50
CA TRP A 185 -6.32 2.52 26.55
C TRP A 185 -7.43 3.44 26.03
N TYR A 186 -8.01 4.29 26.88
CA TYR A 186 -8.98 5.29 26.42
C TYR A 186 -8.33 6.37 25.56
N GLY A 187 -7.15 6.86 25.94
CA GLY A 187 -6.38 7.80 25.14
C GLY A 187 -5.98 7.24 23.77
N GLY A 188 -5.68 5.93 23.70
CA GLY A 188 -5.37 5.22 22.46
C GLY A 188 -6.50 5.26 21.43
N LEU A 189 -7.77 5.39 21.85
CA LEU A 189 -8.89 5.52 20.91
C LEU A 189 -8.84 6.83 20.10
N ILE A 190 -8.13 7.86 20.58
CA ILE A 190 -7.91 9.10 19.84
C ILE A 190 -7.13 8.82 18.54
N VAL A 191 -6.23 7.83 18.56
CA VAL A 191 -5.40 7.45 17.41
C VAL A 191 -6.24 7.01 16.21
N LEU A 192 -7.42 6.41 16.45
CA LEU A 192 -8.36 6.08 15.38
C LEU A 192 -8.76 7.31 14.58
N LEU A 193 -9.06 8.42 15.27
CA LEU A 193 -9.44 9.69 14.66
C LEU A 193 -8.25 10.38 13.97
N GLN A 194 -7.04 10.12 14.46
CA GLN A 194 -5.79 10.66 13.93
C GLN A 194 -5.21 9.83 12.76
N THR A 195 -5.76 8.65 12.48
CA THR A 195 -5.25 7.77 11.42
C THR A 195 -5.98 7.99 10.11
N SER A 196 -7.28 7.70 10.05
CA SER A 196 -8.09 7.84 8.84
C SER A 196 -9.55 8.05 9.21
N LEU A 197 -10.35 8.60 8.28
CA LEU A 197 -11.76 8.87 8.51
C LEU A 197 -12.55 7.59 8.78
N GLU A 198 -12.16 6.49 8.15
CA GLU A 198 -12.80 5.19 8.28
C GLU A 198 -12.32 4.37 9.50
N SER A 199 -11.16 4.67 10.07
CA SER A 199 -10.60 3.89 11.19
C SER A 199 -11.55 3.73 12.39
N PRO A 200 -12.23 4.79 12.89
CA PRO A 200 -13.20 4.65 13.98
C PRO A 200 -14.41 3.78 13.60
N LEU A 201 -14.83 3.83 12.33
CA LEU A 201 -15.96 3.05 11.82
C LEU A 201 -15.61 1.56 11.77
N ILE A 202 -14.42 1.24 11.25
CA ILE A 202 -13.89 -0.13 11.18
C ILE A 202 -13.71 -0.70 12.58
N TYR A 203 -13.11 0.07 13.50
CA TYR A 203 -12.96 -0.36 14.89
C TYR A 203 -14.31 -0.64 15.54
N THR A 204 -15.29 0.25 15.37
CA THR A 204 -16.64 0.09 15.94
C THR A 204 -17.34 -1.15 15.38
N LEU A 205 -17.23 -1.37 14.07
CA LEU A 205 -17.76 -2.54 13.37
C LEU A 205 -17.21 -3.84 13.95
N LEU A 206 -15.88 -3.97 14.01
CA LEU A 206 -15.21 -5.18 14.52
C LEU A 206 -15.42 -5.36 16.02
N HIS A 207 -15.33 -4.29 16.81
CA HIS A 207 -15.54 -4.35 18.25
C HIS A 207 -16.97 -4.78 18.62
N LYS A 208 -17.99 -4.29 17.90
CA LYS A 208 -19.38 -4.78 18.09
C LYS A 208 -19.51 -6.25 17.69
N LEU A 209 -18.93 -6.64 16.55
CA LEU A 209 -18.97 -8.01 16.07
C LEU A 209 -18.42 -9.00 17.12
N PHE A 210 -17.18 -8.78 17.59
CA PHE A 210 -16.52 -9.68 18.55
C PHE A 210 -17.07 -9.59 19.97
N ARG A 211 -17.77 -8.51 20.32
CA ARG A 211 -18.45 -8.40 21.60
C ARG A 211 -19.76 -9.18 21.65
N LEU A 212 -20.47 -9.27 20.52
CA LEU A 212 -21.75 -9.99 20.42
C LEU A 212 -21.58 -11.47 20.06
N GLN A 213 -20.45 -11.83 19.45
CA GLN A 213 -20.14 -13.22 19.08
C GLN A 213 -18.69 -13.57 19.37
N SER A 214 -18.51 -14.79 19.89
CA SER A 214 -17.18 -15.36 20.04
C SER A 214 -16.56 -15.67 18.68
N VAL A 215 -15.22 -15.76 18.66
CA VAL A 215 -14.45 -16.12 17.45
C VAL A 215 -14.88 -17.48 16.91
N SER A 216 -15.16 -18.45 17.78
CA SER A 216 -15.59 -19.80 17.37
C SER A 216 -16.97 -19.79 16.71
N GLU A 217 -17.94 -19.05 17.24
CA GLU A 217 -19.27 -18.90 16.62
C GLU A 217 -19.18 -18.19 15.27
N LEU A 218 -18.36 -17.13 15.17
CA LEU A 218 -18.12 -16.45 13.90
C LEU A 218 -17.48 -17.37 12.87
N LYS A 219 -16.52 -18.20 13.29
CA LYS A 219 -15.87 -19.19 12.43
C LYS A 219 -16.88 -20.18 11.86
N GLU A 220 -17.76 -20.69 12.71
CA GLU A 220 -18.77 -21.65 12.30
C GLU A 220 -19.71 -21.08 11.21
N ILE A 221 -20.21 -19.86 11.41
CA ILE A 221 -21.04 -19.16 10.43
C ILE A 221 -20.26 -18.83 9.15
N ALA A 222 -19.01 -18.39 9.29
CA ALA A 222 -18.15 -18.05 8.16
C ALA A 222 -17.98 -19.25 7.21
N LEU A 223 -17.63 -20.42 7.77
CA LEU A 223 -17.37 -21.63 7.01
C LEU A 223 -18.64 -22.25 6.44
N LYS A 224 -19.74 -22.29 7.21
CA LYS A 224 -20.98 -22.97 6.80
C LYS A 224 -21.85 -22.13 5.86
N GLU A 225 -21.93 -20.82 6.10
CA GLU A 225 -22.93 -19.95 5.46
C GLU A 225 -22.29 -18.90 4.55
N CYS A 226 -21.02 -18.54 4.78
CA CYS A 226 -20.38 -17.42 4.08
C CYS A 226 -19.32 -17.85 3.06
N GLU A 227 -19.18 -19.15 2.79
CA GLU A 227 -18.22 -19.72 1.82
C GLU A 227 -16.75 -19.38 2.16
N PHE A 228 -16.44 -19.21 3.44
CA PHE A 228 -15.05 -19.03 3.88
C PHE A 228 -14.31 -20.36 3.80
N THR A 229 -13.05 -20.27 3.41
CA THR A 229 -12.04 -21.28 3.75
C THR A 229 -11.44 -20.99 5.12
N GLU A 230 -10.68 -21.93 5.67
CA GLU A 230 -9.86 -21.70 6.87
C GLU A 230 -8.88 -20.53 6.69
N ASP A 231 -8.32 -20.38 5.49
CA ASP A 231 -7.42 -19.29 5.15
C ASP A 231 -8.15 -17.95 5.08
N ASP A 232 -9.37 -17.90 4.52
CA ASP A 232 -10.18 -16.67 4.52
C ASP A 232 -10.49 -16.21 5.94
N PHE A 233 -10.82 -17.15 6.84
CA PHE A 233 -11.15 -16.82 8.22
C PHE A 233 -9.91 -16.36 8.99
N THR A 234 -8.76 -16.99 8.75
CA THR A 234 -7.48 -16.55 9.29
C THR A 234 -7.13 -15.15 8.79
N ALA A 235 -7.29 -14.87 7.49
CA ALA A 235 -7.07 -13.55 6.91
C ALA A 235 -7.96 -12.47 7.56
N PHE A 236 -9.22 -12.80 7.82
CA PHE A 236 -10.15 -11.92 8.54
C PHE A 236 -9.66 -11.60 9.96
N LEU A 237 -9.24 -12.61 10.72
CA LEU A 237 -8.70 -12.41 12.09
C LEU A 237 -7.39 -11.61 12.09
N ILE A 238 -6.51 -11.86 11.13
CA ILE A 238 -5.26 -11.11 10.97
C ILE A 238 -5.56 -9.64 10.64
N TYR A 239 -6.52 -9.37 9.74
CA TYR A 239 -6.95 -8.00 9.46
C TYR A 239 -7.50 -7.31 10.71
N ALA A 240 -8.42 -7.96 11.43
CA ALA A 240 -8.99 -7.41 12.66
C ALA A 240 -7.92 -7.14 13.74
N SER A 241 -6.97 -8.06 13.89
CA SER A 241 -5.83 -7.90 14.80
C SER A 241 -4.94 -6.73 14.37
N GLY A 242 -4.75 -6.54 13.06
CA GLY A 242 -4.06 -5.38 12.49
C GLY A 242 -4.74 -4.07 12.88
N ILE A 243 -6.07 -3.98 12.76
CA ILE A 243 -6.83 -2.79 13.14
C ILE A 243 -6.66 -2.48 14.63
N PHE A 244 -6.81 -3.48 15.50
CA PHE A 244 -6.71 -3.27 16.94
C PHE A 244 -5.28 -2.96 17.41
N SER A 245 -4.26 -3.55 16.80
CA SER A 245 -2.86 -3.30 17.15
C SER A 245 -2.35 -1.93 16.68
N ASN A 246 -2.78 -1.47 15.50
CA ASN A 246 -2.36 -0.19 14.95
C ASN A 246 -3.29 0.98 15.33
N MET A 247 -4.44 0.71 15.98
CA MET A 247 -5.51 1.70 16.19
C MET A 247 -5.94 2.39 14.90
N GLY A 248 -6.06 1.61 13.82
CA GLY A 248 -6.47 2.09 12.50
C GLY A 248 -6.04 1.17 11.37
N ASN A 249 -6.41 1.52 10.14
CA ASN A 249 -6.14 0.72 8.93
C ASN A 249 -4.83 1.08 8.20
N TYR A 250 -3.88 1.69 8.91
CA TYR A 250 -2.53 1.98 8.41
C TYR A 250 -1.51 1.38 9.36
N LYS A 251 -0.44 0.81 8.80
CA LYS A 251 0.66 0.20 9.57
C LYS A 251 1.40 1.32 10.30
N GLY A 252 1.51 1.22 11.63
CA GLY A 252 2.25 2.18 12.46
C GLY A 252 3.75 2.24 12.14
N SER A 253 4.28 1.21 11.45
CA SER A 253 5.59 1.26 10.81
C SER A 253 5.44 1.33 9.30
N GLY A 254 5.93 2.42 8.71
CA GLY A 254 5.95 2.63 7.26
C GLY A 254 4.70 3.30 6.68
N ASP A 255 3.76 3.70 7.53
CA ASP A 255 2.62 4.58 7.23
C ASP A 255 1.82 4.15 5.99
N SER A 256 1.72 2.84 5.79
CA SER A 256 1.08 2.25 4.60
C SER A 256 -0.24 1.65 4.98
N LYS A 257 -1.24 1.81 4.11
CA LYS A 257 -2.56 1.20 4.32
C LYS A 257 -2.45 -0.31 4.39
N PHE A 258 -3.35 -0.97 5.10
CA PHE A 258 -3.58 -2.39 4.92
C PHE A 258 -5.06 -2.72 4.79
N ILE A 259 -5.36 -3.70 3.95
CA ILE A 259 -6.71 -4.15 3.62
C ILE A 259 -6.89 -5.62 4.03
N PRO A 260 -8.14 -6.12 4.12
CA PRO A 260 -8.36 -7.53 4.38
C PRO A 260 -7.83 -8.39 3.23
N ASN A 261 -7.12 -9.47 3.55
CA ASN A 261 -6.67 -10.47 2.57
C ASN A 261 -7.77 -11.49 2.25
N LEU A 262 -8.98 -11.01 1.97
CA LEU A 262 -10.11 -11.81 1.54
C LEU A 262 -11.03 -10.98 0.63
N PRO A 263 -11.88 -11.60 -0.21
CA PRO A 263 -12.81 -10.86 -1.05
C PRO A 263 -13.78 -10.01 -0.23
N GLU A 264 -14.06 -8.78 -0.71
CA GLU A 264 -15.02 -7.86 -0.09
C GLU A 264 -16.40 -8.51 0.10
N GLU A 265 -16.87 -9.25 -0.91
CA GLU A 265 -18.17 -9.95 -0.86
C GLU A 265 -18.25 -10.94 0.31
N LYS A 266 -17.17 -11.72 0.55
CA LYS A 266 -17.12 -12.65 1.67
C LYS A 266 -17.13 -11.89 3.00
N PHE A 267 -16.35 -10.80 3.10
CA PHE A 267 -16.32 -9.95 4.29
C PHE A 267 -17.70 -9.37 4.62
N ARG A 268 -18.41 -8.83 3.61
CA ARG A 268 -19.80 -8.34 3.74
C ARG A 268 -20.74 -9.46 4.17
N LYS A 269 -20.67 -10.62 3.52
CA LYS A 269 -21.53 -11.77 3.80
C LYS A 269 -21.41 -12.22 5.27
N LEU A 270 -20.19 -12.31 5.79
CA LEU A 270 -19.94 -12.64 7.20
C LEU A 270 -20.56 -11.61 8.15
N LEU A 271 -20.38 -10.32 7.86
CA LEU A 271 -20.95 -9.26 8.69
C LEU A 271 -22.47 -9.28 8.69
N LEU A 272 -23.10 -9.51 7.54
CA LEU A 272 -24.56 -9.60 7.40
C LEU A 272 -25.14 -10.87 8.05
N ALA A 273 -24.38 -11.97 8.13
CA ALA A 273 -24.79 -13.20 8.80
C ALA A 273 -24.63 -13.16 10.32
N SER A 274 -23.90 -12.16 10.85
CA SER A 274 -23.56 -12.04 12.27
C SER A 274 -24.76 -11.76 13.18
N LYS A 275 -24.63 -12.04 14.50
CA LYS A 275 -25.61 -11.60 15.51
C LYS A 275 -25.71 -10.07 15.55
N PHE A 276 -24.63 -9.34 15.24
CA PHE A 276 -24.70 -7.87 15.14
C PHE A 276 -25.72 -7.43 14.09
N ALA A 277 -25.75 -8.08 12.92
CA ALA A 277 -26.76 -7.81 11.91
C ALA A 277 -28.19 -8.11 12.39
N LYS A 278 -28.36 -9.15 13.21
CA LYS A 278 -29.66 -9.54 13.76
C LYS A 278 -30.17 -8.58 14.83
N GLU A 279 -29.27 -8.09 15.69
CA GLU A 279 -29.64 -7.23 16.83
C GLU A 279 -29.78 -5.75 16.44
N ASP A 280 -28.92 -5.24 15.55
CA ASP A 280 -28.86 -3.81 15.21
C ASP A 280 -28.54 -3.60 13.71
N PRO A 281 -29.43 -4.07 12.81
CA PRO A 281 -29.18 -4.07 11.36
C PRO A 281 -28.95 -2.66 10.80
N GLY A 282 -29.71 -1.66 11.27
CA GLY A 282 -29.60 -0.28 10.79
C GLY A 282 -28.28 0.39 11.18
N HIS A 283 -27.66 -0.03 12.29
CA HIS A 283 -26.31 0.44 12.62
C HIS A 283 -25.24 -0.27 11.81
N LEU A 284 -25.36 -1.59 11.64
CA LEU A 284 -24.44 -2.32 10.76
C LEU A 284 -24.44 -1.74 9.35
N ASP A 285 -25.62 -1.51 8.78
CA ASP A 285 -25.77 -0.94 7.44
C ASP A 285 -25.12 0.45 7.31
N ARG A 286 -25.31 1.32 8.30
CA ARG A 286 -24.64 2.63 8.36
C ARG A 286 -23.12 2.49 8.44
N LEU A 287 -22.59 1.58 9.25
CA LEU A 287 -21.13 1.38 9.35
C LEU A 287 -20.57 0.84 8.04
N LEU A 288 -21.21 -0.17 7.45
CA LEU A 288 -20.80 -0.76 6.18
C LEU A 288 -20.82 0.26 5.06
N SER A 289 -21.95 0.93 4.84
CA SER A 289 -22.12 1.91 3.76
C SER A 289 -21.10 3.05 3.82
N ASN A 290 -20.65 3.44 5.02
CA ASN A 290 -19.68 4.52 5.20
C ASN A 290 -18.21 4.08 5.26
N SER A 291 -17.91 2.78 5.28
CA SER A 291 -16.52 2.31 5.46
C SER A 291 -16.05 1.29 4.42
N ILE A 292 -16.94 0.50 3.83
CA ILE A 292 -16.54 -0.69 3.07
C ILE A 292 -15.72 -0.40 1.81
N GLU A 293 -16.10 0.62 1.01
CA GLU A 293 -15.29 1.05 -0.14
C GLU A 293 -13.91 1.52 0.35
N SER A 294 -13.89 2.31 1.41
CA SER A 294 -12.65 2.81 2.01
C SER A 294 -11.79 1.68 2.59
N ILE A 295 -12.36 0.60 3.11
CA ILE A 295 -11.60 -0.55 3.62
C ILE A 295 -10.76 -1.18 2.51
N TYR A 296 -11.32 -1.37 1.32
CA TYR A 296 -10.67 -2.08 0.20
C TYR A 296 -9.97 -1.16 -0.82
N SER A 297 -10.21 0.15 -0.76
CA SER A 297 -9.65 1.09 -1.73
C SER A 297 -8.14 1.27 -1.61
N LEU A 298 -7.44 0.96 -2.71
CA LEU A 298 -6.00 1.14 -2.92
C LEU A 298 -5.68 2.22 -3.97
N LYS A 299 -6.53 3.26 -4.07
CA LYS A 299 -6.23 4.45 -4.89
C LYS A 299 -4.92 5.07 -4.41
N ASP A 300 -4.07 5.57 -5.33
CA ASP A 300 -2.67 5.91 -5.04
C ASP A 300 -2.49 6.89 -3.87
N ASN A 301 -3.38 7.89 -3.74
CA ASN A 301 -3.38 8.86 -2.66
C ASN A 301 -3.87 8.32 -1.29
N LEU A 302 -4.49 7.14 -1.26
CA LEU A 302 -4.97 6.50 -0.04
C LEU A 302 -3.98 5.46 0.49
N CYS A 303 -3.00 5.04 -0.30
CA CYS A 303 -2.12 3.94 0.08
C CYS A 303 -1.14 4.28 1.21
N ARG A 304 -0.96 5.57 1.55
CA ARG A 304 0.01 6.03 2.56
C ARG A 304 -0.51 7.23 3.35
N LEU A 305 -0.09 7.34 4.60
CA LEU A 305 -0.28 8.58 5.36
C LEU A 305 0.69 9.65 4.84
N GLY A 306 0.23 10.89 4.79
CA GLY A 306 1.04 12.00 4.31
C GLY A 306 0.24 13.27 4.06
N PHE A 307 0.94 14.31 3.61
CA PHE A 307 0.32 15.57 3.21
C PHE A 307 -0.70 15.33 2.07
N PRO A 308 -1.83 16.05 2.00
CA PRO A 308 -2.92 15.78 1.04
C PRO A 308 -2.52 15.62 -0.44
N SER A 309 -1.40 16.22 -0.88
CA SER A 309 -0.89 16.06 -2.24
C SER A 309 -0.29 14.68 -2.54
N ASN A 310 0.17 13.96 -1.52
CA ASN A 310 0.95 12.72 -1.65
C ASN A 310 0.43 11.56 -0.79
N GLY A 311 -0.63 11.76 -0.01
CA GLY A 311 -1.17 10.77 0.92
C GLY A 311 -2.45 11.27 1.61
N ILE A 312 -2.86 10.55 2.65
CA ILE A 312 -3.99 10.94 3.51
C ILE A 312 -3.51 11.35 4.90
N THR A 313 -4.19 12.31 5.48
CA THR A 313 -4.04 12.68 6.88
C THR A 313 -5.38 13.16 7.42
N THR A 314 -5.59 12.98 8.71
CA THR A 314 -6.72 13.54 9.45
C THR A 314 -6.28 14.65 10.40
N TYR A 315 -4.97 14.91 10.49
CA TYR A 315 -4.42 16.06 11.21
C TYR A 315 -4.70 17.38 10.49
N LEU A 316 -4.93 17.32 9.16
CA LEU A 316 -5.24 18.46 8.30
C LEU A 316 -6.48 18.16 7.46
N SER A 317 -7.28 19.19 7.16
CA SER A 317 -8.36 19.03 6.19
C SER A 317 -7.82 18.85 4.77
N LYS A 318 -8.60 18.16 3.92
CA LYS A 318 -8.17 17.76 2.57
C LYS A 318 -7.83 18.93 1.64
N ASN A 319 -8.34 20.13 1.94
CA ASN A 319 -8.18 21.34 1.15
C ASN A 319 -6.96 22.18 1.53
N ILE A 320 -6.19 21.78 2.55
CA ILE A 320 -5.01 22.54 3.02
C ILE A 320 -3.87 22.45 2.00
N SER A 321 -3.36 23.62 1.60
CA SER A 321 -2.17 23.74 0.76
C SER A 321 -0.89 23.80 1.59
N LYS A 322 0.26 23.74 0.92
CA LYS A 322 1.56 23.81 1.62
C LYS A 322 1.78 25.19 2.23
N GLU A 323 1.31 26.22 1.54
CA GLU A 323 1.34 27.61 1.98
C GLU A 323 0.50 27.82 3.25
N ASP A 324 -0.69 27.19 3.32
CA ASP A 324 -1.54 27.21 4.52
C ASP A 324 -0.82 26.57 5.73
N ASP A 325 -0.22 25.39 5.53
CA ASP A 325 0.56 24.68 6.55
C ASP A 325 1.74 25.53 7.07
N ASP A 326 2.46 26.20 6.16
CA ASP A 326 3.59 27.06 6.53
C ASP A 326 3.14 28.34 7.26
N LEU A 327 2.00 28.93 6.88
CA LEU A 327 1.40 30.07 7.59
C LEU A 327 1.04 29.69 9.04
N VAL A 328 0.39 28.54 9.22
CA VAL A 328 -0.02 28.02 10.53
C VAL A 328 1.21 27.70 11.40
N LYS A 329 2.27 27.12 10.81
CA LYS A 329 3.57 26.89 11.47
C LYS A 329 4.21 28.16 11.98
N ASN A 330 4.26 29.20 11.15
CA ASN A 330 4.87 30.48 11.52
C ASN A 330 4.10 31.14 12.66
N PHE A 331 2.77 31.15 12.59
CA PHE A 331 1.92 31.65 13.67
C PHE A 331 2.19 30.94 15.00
N MET A 332 2.27 29.60 15.00
CA MET A 332 2.57 28.84 16.23
C MET A 332 3.94 29.15 16.81
N LYS A 333 4.94 29.26 15.94
CA LYS A 333 6.29 29.63 16.35
C LYS A 333 6.33 31.01 16.99
N GLU A 334 5.67 31.99 16.39
CA GLU A 334 5.56 33.35 16.94
C GLU A 334 4.85 33.38 18.30
N LYS A 335 3.87 32.50 18.50
CA LYS A 335 3.11 32.38 19.76
C LYS A 335 3.73 31.41 20.77
N ALA A 336 4.89 30.83 20.47
CA ALA A 336 5.54 29.80 21.29
C ALA A 336 4.62 28.60 21.62
N ILE A 337 3.77 28.21 20.65
CA ILE A 337 2.90 27.04 20.74
C ILE A 337 3.62 25.86 20.07
N GLU A 338 3.68 24.72 20.75
CA GLU A 338 4.27 23.51 20.17
C GLU A 338 3.45 23.02 18.97
N HIS A 339 4.15 22.86 17.84
CA HIS A 339 3.56 22.50 16.56
C HIS A 339 3.20 21.01 16.44
N GLY A 340 3.70 20.15 17.34
CA GLY A 340 3.64 18.69 17.20
C GLY A 340 2.38 17.97 17.73
N ILE A 341 1.42 18.68 18.35
CA ILE A 341 0.39 18.02 19.19
C ILE A 341 -1.06 18.28 18.74
N LEU A 342 -1.30 19.20 17.82
CA LEU A 342 -2.66 19.58 17.45
C LEU A 342 -2.99 19.11 16.03
N GLY A 343 -3.95 18.18 15.94
CA GLY A 343 -4.76 18.03 14.73
C GLY A 343 -5.49 19.35 14.51
N TYR A 344 -5.12 20.09 13.48
CA TYR A 344 -5.66 21.41 13.22
C TYR A 344 -6.92 21.31 12.36
N LEU A 345 -8.02 21.73 12.99
CA LEU A 345 -9.18 22.41 12.43
C LEU A 345 -9.70 21.87 11.09
N SER A 346 -10.76 21.07 11.19
CA SER A 346 -11.76 20.97 10.13
C SER A 346 -12.35 22.36 9.86
N VAL A 347 -11.82 23.08 8.87
CA VAL A 347 -12.56 24.18 8.26
C VAL A 347 -13.65 23.53 7.41
N ARG A 348 -14.87 23.52 7.95
CA ARG A 348 -16.08 23.23 7.16
C ARG A 348 -16.47 24.48 6.38
#